data_AF-W2CUW0-F1
#
_entry.id   AF-W2CUW0-F1
#
_cell.length_a   1.000
_cell.length_b   1.000
_cell.length_c   1.000
_cell.angle_alpha   90.00
_cell.angle_beta   90.00
_cell.angle_gamma   90.00
#
_symmetry.space_group_name_H-M   'P 1'
#
loop_
_entity.id
_entity.type
_entity.pdbx_description
1 polymer ?
#
loop_
_entity_poly.entity_id
_entity_poly.type
_entity_poly.pdbx_seq_one_letter_code
_entity_poly.pdbx_strand_id
1 'polypeptide(L)'
;MALDNLISVSFTDEELTKISTAIEQINTILKGKAINLTPEDRRQYGSIADRNKLLVDKAKFYMEKAPHTVPKTIDKAEFDRDYAARGQVETPLRELTMVAEKLRDTKTLLDYDNLQVAQAYYRYVKFLAEQNEPGTTTIYQDLRQHYHGGRKAEGKEKKPGDKKPEGKKPDDKKKPDNGGPDIHLPEE
;
A
#
# COMPACT_ATOMS: atom_id res chain seq x y z
N MET A 1 15.28 -6.94 28.97
CA MET A 1 14.04 -7.23 28.23
C MET A 1 14.38 -8.23 27.16
N ALA A 2 13.68 -9.36 27.12
CA ALA A 2 13.86 -10.35 26.07
C ALA A 2 13.52 -9.69 24.72
N LEU A 3 14.27 -10.06 23.68
CA LEU A 3 13.82 -9.81 22.31
C LEU A 3 12.62 -10.73 22.10
N ASP A 4 11.42 -10.24 22.36
CA ASP A 4 10.21 -11.00 22.14
C ASP A 4 10.06 -11.22 20.62
N ASN A 5 10.27 -12.46 20.19
CA ASN A 5 10.10 -12.89 18.81
C ASN A 5 8.61 -13.16 18.57
N LEU A 6 7.92 -12.23 17.90
CA LEU A 6 6.47 -12.25 17.74
C LEU A 6 6.00 -13.43 16.88
N ILE A 7 6.76 -13.79 15.84
CA ILE A 7 6.43 -14.95 14.98
C ILE A 7 7.69 -15.72 14.55
N SER A 8 7.51 -16.99 14.21
CA SER A 8 8.53 -17.81 13.57
C SER A 8 7.90 -18.54 12.39
N VAL A 9 8.20 -18.05 11.18
CA VAL A 9 7.65 -18.58 9.92
C VAL A 9 8.75 -18.60 8.87
N SER A 10 8.74 -19.64 8.05
CA SER A 10 9.61 -19.79 6.89
C SER A 10 8.80 -20.37 5.75
N PHE A 11 9.09 -19.92 4.53
CA PHE A 11 8.52 -20.48 3.30
C PHE A 11 9.60 -21.28 2.59
N THR A 12 9.27 -22.49 2.16
CA THR A 12 10.12 -23.29 1.29
C THR A 12 10.10 -22.74 -0.13
N ASP A 13 11.15 -23.02 -0.91
CA ASP A 13 11.21 -22.63 -2.32
C ASP A 13 10.03 -23.21 -3.14
N GLU A 14 9.56 -24.40 -2.77
CA GLU A 14 8.39 -25.02 -3.40
C GLU A 14 7.11 -24.23 -3.12
N GLU A 15 6.88 -23.79 -1.88
CA GLU A 15 5.71 -22.97 -1.53
C GLU A 15 5.74 -21.61 -2.23
N LEU A 16 6.89 -20.95 -2.28
CA LEU A 16 7.07 -19.68 -2.99
C LEU A 16 6.82 -19.85 -4.50
N THR A 17 7.29 -20.95 -5.08
CA THR A 17 7.05 -21.28 -6.50
C THR A 17 5.55 -21.46 -6.78
N LYS A 18 4.83 -22.16 -5.88
CA LYS A 18 3.37 -22.33 -6.00
C LYS A 18 2.63 -21.00 -5.92
N ILE A 19 3.03 -20.10 -5.02
CA ILE A 19 2.45 -18.75 -4.90
C ILE A 19 2.67 -17.96 -6.20
N SER A 20 3.91 -17.91 -6.69
CA SER A 20 4.24 -17.20 -7.94
C SER A 20 3.47 -17.75 -9.14
N THR A 21 3.38 -19.08 -9.26
CA THR A 21 2.63 -19.74 -10.33
C THR A 21 1.14 -19.37 -10.28
N ALA A 22 0.52 -19.35 -9.09
CA ALA A 22 -0.88 -18.96 -8.93
C ALA A 22 -1.11 -17.49 -9.33
N ILE A 23 -0.19 -16.58 -8.97
CA ILE A 23 -0.25 -15.18 -9.38
C ILE A 23 -0.16 -15.03 -10.91
N GLU A 24 0.75 -15.77 -11.55
CA GLU A 24 0.88 -15.77 -13.02
C GLU A 24 -0.37 -16.30 -13.72
N GLN A 25 -1.00 -17.34 -13.19
CA GLN A 25 -2.27 -17.87 -13.71
C GLN A 25 -3.38 -16.82 -13.61
N ILE A 26 -3.50 -16.13 -12.47
CA ILE A 26 -4.46 -15.03 -12.30
C ILE A 26 -4.21 -13.93 -13.34
N ASN A 27 -2.96 -13.48 -13.49
CA ASN A 27 -2.60 -12.44 -14.46
C ASN A 27 -2.91 -12.87 -15.90
N THR A 28 -2.71 -14.15 -16.24
CA THR A 28 -3.03 -14.69 -17.56
C THR A 28 -4.54 -14.67 -17.83
N ILE A 29 -5.37 -15.03 -16.85
CA ILE A 29 -6.84 -15.01 -16.96
C ILE A 29 -7.37 -13.56 -17.12
N LEU A 30 -6.74 -12.61 -16.44
CA LEU A 30 -7.12 -11.20 -16.47
C LEU A 30 -6.62 -10.46 -17.72
N LYS A 31 -5.72 -11.07 -18.50
CA LYS A 31 -5.16 -10.47 -19.71
C LYS A 31 -6.26 -10.12 -20.72
N GLY A 32 -6.31 -8.85 -21.12
CA GLY A 32 -7.32 -8.33 -22.04
C GLY A 32 -8.70 -8.09 -21.43
N LYS A 33 -8.87 -8.29 -20.10
CA LYS A 33 -10.11 -8.03 -19.36
C LYS A 33 -9.93 -7.01 -18.24
N ALA A 34 -8.78 -7.04 -17.58
CA ALA A 34 -8.44 -6.09 -16.53
C ALA A 34 -7.80 -4.82 -17.12
N ILE A 35 -8.12 -3.68 -16.51
CA ILE A 35 -7.61 -2.36 -16.89
C ILE A 35 -6.77 -1.82 -15.74
N ASN A 36 -5.57 -1.34 -16.05
CA ASN A 36 -4.72 -0.62 -15.11
C ASN A 36 -5.02 0.87 -15.22
N LEU A 37 -5.68 1.42 -14.19
CA LEU A 37 -5.92 2.86 -14.11
C LEU A 37 -4.65 3.60 -13.69
N THR A 38 -4.36 4.72 -14.36
CA THR A 38 -3.34 5.68 -13.90
C THR A 38 -3.81 6.38 -12.62
N PRO A 39 -2.91 7.01 -11.84
CA PRO A 39 -3.32 7.84 -10.70
C PRO A 39 -4.33 8.93 -11.10
N GLU A 40 -4.20 9.50 -12.29
CA GLU A 40 -5.11 10.50 -12.87
C GLU A 40 -6.48 9.89 -13.17
N ASP A 41 -6.52 8.73 -13.85
CA ASP A 41 -7.77 8.01 -14.13
C ASP A 41 -8.51 7.64 -12.85
N ARG A 42 -7.79 7.19 -11.81
CA ARG A 42 -8.41 6.87 -10.52
C ARG A 42 -9.07 8.07 -9.86
N ARG A 43 -8.50 9.27 -10.03
CA ARG A 43 -9.11 10.51 -9.53
C ARG A 43 -10.30 10.94 -10.39
N GLN A 44 -10.20 10.76 -11.71
CA GLN A 44 -11.25 11.15 -12.64
C GLN A 44 -12.49 10.26 -12.53
N TYR A 45 -12.31 8.94 -12.53
CA TYR A 45 -13.42 7.99 -12.49
C TYR A 45 -13.88 7.70 -11.06
N GLY A 46 -13.01 7.89 -10.06
CA GLY A 46 -13.32 7.67 -8.65
C GLY A 46 -13.76 6.23 -8.33
N SER A 47 -14.19 6.02 -7.09
CA SER A 47 -14.96 4.85 -6.70
C SER A 47 -16.41 5.24 -6.39
N ILE A 48 -17.32 4.29 -6.54
CA ILE A 48 -18.68 4.45 -6.03
C ILE A 48 -18.77 3.87 -4.61
N ALA A 49 -19.06 4.72 -3.63
CA ALA A 49 -19.41 4.31 -2.28
C ALA A 49 -20.73 3.52 -2.25
N ASP A 50 -21.03 2.87 -1.13
CA ASP A 50 -22.19 1.97 -0.98
C ASP A 50 -23.53 2.65 -1.29
N ARG A 51 -23.67 3.96 -1.02
CA ARG A 51 -24.86 4.76 -1.39
C ARG A 51 -25.10 4.77 -2.90
N ASN A 52 -24.03 4.95 -3.69
CA ASN A 52 -24.12 4.98 -5.14
C ASN A 52 -24.33 3.56 -5.71
N LYS A 53 -23.80 2.52 -5.05
CA LYS A 53 -24.12 1.13 -5.39
C LYS A 53 -25.62 0.86 -5.26
N LEU A 54 -26.24 1.30 -4.16
CA LEU A 54 -27.69 1.15 -3.94
C LEU A 54 -28.53 1.88 -5.02
N LEU A 55 -28.07 3.04 -5.49
CA LEU A 55 -28.70 3.75 -6.60
C LEU A 55 -28.67 2.91 -7.88
N VAL A 56 -27.51 2.33 -8.22
CA VAL A 56 -27.36 1.45 -9.39
C VAL A 56 -28.30 0.23 -9.30
N ASP A 57 -28.40 -0.40 -8.13
CA ASP A 57 -29.28 -1.55 -7.92
C ASP A 57 -30.76 -1.16 -8.08
N LYS A 58 -31.17 -0.01 -7.53
CA LYS A 58 -32.54 0.52 -7.70
C LYS A 58 -32.84 0.90 -9.15
N ALA A 59 -31.88 1.54 -9.83
CA ALA A 59 -32.03 1.91 -11.23
C ALA A 59 -32.24 0.66 -12.09
N LYS A 60 -31.42 -0.40 -11.90
CA LYS A 60 -31.61 -1.69 -12.58
C LYS A 60 -33.01 -2.25 -12.33
N PHE A 61 -33.44 -2.30 -11.07
CA PHE A 61 -34.76 -2.80 -10.69
C PHE A 61 -35.90 -2.05 -11.40
N TYR A 62 -35.87 -0.72 -11.43
CA TYR A 62 -36.92 0.06 -12.09
C TYR A 62 -36.86 0.00 -13.62
N MET A 63 -35.67 -0.06 -14.23
CA MET A 63 -35.54 -0.28 -15.67
C MET A 63 -36.14 -1.61 -16.10
N GLU A 64 -36.08 -2.65 -15.26
CA GLU A 64 -36.70 -3.96 -15.50
C GLU A 64 -38.21 -3.96 -15.23
N LYS A 65 -38.65 -3.31 -14.14
CA LYS A 65 -40.07 -3.25 -13.76
C LYS A 65 -40.91 -2.31 -14.60
N ALA A 66 -40.32 -1.23 -15.11
CA ALA A 66 -40.99 -0.23 -15.91
C ALA A 66 -40.19 0.10 -17.19
N PRO A 67 -40.08 -0.83 -18.16
CA PRO A 67 -39.24 -0.66 -19.35
C PRO A 67 -39.60 0.56 -20.21
N HIS A 68 -40.85 1.02 -20.15
CA HIS A 68 -41.32 2.22 -20.85
C HIS A 68 -40.67 3.52 -20.33
N THR A 69 -40.06 3.50 -19.15
CA THR A 69 -39.34 4.64 -18.58
C THR A 69 -37.89 4.71 -19.07
N VAL A 70 -37.38 3.66 -19.72
CA VAL A 70 -36.01 3.61 -20.24
C VAL A 70 -35.93 4.45 -21.52
N PRO A 71 -35.16 5.55 -21.53
CA PRO A 71 -34.97 6.35 -22.73
C PRO A 71 -34.28 5.54 -23.83
N LYS A 72 -34.64 5.78 -25.10
CA LYS A 72 -34.01 5.12 -26.26
C LYS A 72 -32.52 5.45 -26.42
N THR A 73 -32.03 6.49 -25.74
CA THR A 73 -30.62 6.89 -25.71
C THR A 73 -29.77 6.01 -24.79
N ILE A 74 -30.39 5.21 -23.90
CA ILE A 74 -29.67 4.30 -23.00
C ILE A 74 -29.56 2.93 -23.68
N ASP A 75 -28.33 2.45 -23.83
CA ASP A 75 -28.08 1.04 -24.16
C ASP A 75 -28.27 0.19 -22.89
N LYS A 76 -29.50 -0.28 -22.69
CA LYS A 76 -29.85 -1.14 -21.55
C LYS A 76 -29.09 -2.47 -21.57
N ALA A 77 -28.77 -2.99 -22.76
CA ALA A 77 -28.08 -4.27 -22.87
C ALA A 77 -26.62 -4.15 -22.42
N GLU A 78 -25.94 -3.04 -22.75
CA GLU A 78 -24.61 -2.74 -22.23
C GLU A 78 -24.63 -2.53 -20.71
N PHE A 79 -25.58 -1.73 -20.20
CA PHE A 79 -25.72 -1.54 -18.75
C PHE A 79 -25.89 -2.88 -18.00
N ASP A 80 -26.67 -3.82 -18.53
CA ASP A 80 -26.85 -5.13 -17.90
C ASP A 80 -25.57 -5.98 -17.93
N ARG A 81 -24.78 -5.90 -19.00
CA ARG A 81 -23.48 -6.56 -19.10
C ARG A 81 -22.49 -6.00 -18.07
N ASP A 82 -22.40 -4.68 -17.96
CA ASP A 82 -21.54 -4.01 -16.99
C ASP A 82 -21.94 -4.32 -15.55
N TYR A 83 -23.24 -4.28 -15.26
CA TYR A 83 -23.76 -4.62 -13.93
C TYR A 83 -23.38 -6.06 -13.53
N ALA A 84 -23.54 -7.02 -14.45
CA ALA A 84 -23.16 -8.42 -14.20
C ALA A 84 -21.64 -8.58 -14.03
N ALA A 85 -20.85 -7.93 -14.90
CA ALA A 85 -19.39 -7.97 -14.84
C ALA A 85 -18.86 -7.38 -13.53
N ARG A 86 -19.48 -6.31 -12.99
CA ARG A 86 -19.14 -5.75 -11.67
C ARG A 86 -19.21 -6.82 -10.58
N GLY A 87 -20.30 -7.58 -10.52
CA GLY A 87 -20.48 -8.64 -9.52
C GLY A 87 -19.48 -9.79 -9.67
N GLN A 88 -19.12 -10.14 -10.92
CA GLN A 88 -18.13 -11.17 -11.21
C GLN A 88 -16.71 -10.78 -10.76
N VAL A 89 -16.37 -9.49 -10.79
CA VAL A 89 -15.05 -8.97 -10.37
C VAL A 89 -14.98 -8.74 -8.85
N GLU A 90 -16.09 -8.35 -8.21
CA GLU A 90 -16.11 -7.98 -6.78
C GLU A 90 -15.71 -9.15 -5.86
N THR A 91 -16.18 -10.36 -6.14
CA THR A 91 -15.87 -11.55 -5.34
C THR A 91 -14.37 -11.90 -5.33
N PRO A 92 -13.71 -12.14 -6.49
CA PRO A 92 -12.28 -12.45 -6.51
C PRO A 92 -11.43 -11.28 -6.01
N LEU A 93 -11.83 -10.02 -6.25
CA LEU A 93 -11.14 -8.86 -5.70
C LEU A 93 -11.11 -8.88 -4.17
N ARG A 94 -12.24 -9.20 -3.53
CA ARG A 94 -12.32 -9.33 -2.07
C ARG A 94 -11.41 -10.43 -1.54
N GLU A 95 -11.40 -11.60 -2.19
CA GLU A 95 -10.55 -12.72 -1.78
C GLU A 95 -9.06 -12.41 -1.91
N LEU A 96 -8.65 -11.82 -3.03
CA LEU A 96 -7.27 -11.38 -3.25
C LEU A 96 -6.84 -10.31 -2.24
N THR A 97 -7.76 -9.42 -1.86
CA THR A 97 -7.50 -8.40 -0.82
C THR A 97 -7.22 -9.06 0.53
N MET A 98 -8.03 -10.03 0.96
CA MET A 98 -7.79 -10.76 2.21
C MET A 98 -6.47 -11.54 2.20
N VAL A 99 -6.09 -12.13 1.05
CA VAL A 99 -4.78 -12.80 0.91
C VAL A 99 -3.64 -11.80 1.04
N ALA A 100 -3.75 -10.64 0.38
CA ALA A 100 -2.76 -9.58 0.47
C ALA A 100 -2.62 -9.02 1.89
N GLU A 101 -3.73 -8.89 2.63
CA GLU A 101 -3.75 -8.49 4.04
C GLU A 101 -2.98 -9.49 4.91
N LYS A 102 -3.23 -10.80 4.78
CA LYS A 102 -2.49 -11.83 5.53
C LYS A 102 -0.97 -11.75 5.30
N LEU A 103 -0.55 -11.55 4.04
CA LEU A 103 0.87 -11.40 3.71
C LEU A 103 1.46 -10.11 4.29
N ARG A 104 0.70 -9.01 4.25
CA ARG A 104 1.10 -7.71 4.81
C ARG A 104 1.25 -7.77 6.33
N ASP A 105 0.32 -8.41 7.03
CA ASP A 105 0.34 -8.55 8.48
C ASP A 105 1.53 -9.42 8.91
N THR A 106 1.73 -10.56 8.23
CA THR A 106 2.89 -11.43 8.45
C THR A 106 4.20 -10.67 8.24
N LYS A 107 4.32 -9.93 7.14
CA LYS A 107 5.49 -9.09 6.86
C LYS A 107 5.72 -8.05 7.95
N THR A 108 4.66 -7.41 8.43
CA THR A 108 4.75 -6.37 9.48
C THR A 108 5.34 -6.95 10.78
N LEU A 109 4.94 -8.16 11.16
CA LEU A 109 5.49 -8.85 12.33
C LEU A 109 6.96 -9.25 12.10
N LEU A 110 7.30 -9.79 10.92
CA LEU A 110 8.70 -10.11 10.56
C LEU A 110 9.60 -8.87 10.57
N ASP A 111 9.11 -7.75 10.01
CA ASP A 111 9.85 -6.47 9.99
C ASP A 111 10.09 -5.97 11.42
N TYR A 112 9.09 -6.10 12.30
CA TYR A 112 9.23 -5.72 13.70
C TYR A 112 10.30 -6.57 14.41
N ASP A 113 10.22 -7.90 14.29
CA ASP A 113 11.19 -8.82 14.91
C ASP A 113 12.62 -8.54 14.42
N ASN A 114 12.79 -8.40 13.10
CA ASN A 114 14.07 -8.06 12.49
C ASN A 114 14.63 -6.72 12.99
N LEU A 115 13.77 -5.70 13.13
CA LEU A 115 14.19 -4.39 13.63
C LEU A 115 14.62 -4.46 15.09
N GLN A 116 13.92 -5.20 15.95
CA GLN A 116 14.29 -5.35 17.36
C GLN A 116 15.67 -5.99 17.50
N VAL A 117 15.94 -7.06 16.74
CA VAL A 117 17.24 -7.74 16.73
C VAL A 117 18.33 -6.81 16.20
N ALA A 118 18.08 -6.12 15.09
CA ALA A 118 19.04 -5.16 14.52
C ALA A 118 19.38 -4.03 15.51
N GLN A 119 18.39 -3.50 16.24
CA GLN A 119 18.62 -2.49 17.26
C GLN A 119 19.44 -3.01 18.45
N ALA A 120 19.20 -4.26 18.87
CA ALA A 120 19.99 -4.89 19.93
C ALA A 120 21.44 -5.10 19.49
N TYR A 121 21.66 -5.58 18.26
CA TYR A 121 22.98 -5.71 17.67
C TYR A 121 23.70 -4.37 17.59
N TYR A 122 23.04 -3.31 17.11
CA TYR A 122 23.61 -1.96 17.09
C TYR A 122 24.06 -1.50 18.49
N ARG A 123 23.23 -1.69 19.53
CA ARG A 123 23.60 -1.34 20.92
C ARG A 123 24.82 -2.12 21.41
N TYR A 124 24.90 -3.40 21.05
CA TYR A 124 26.01 -4.26 21.45
C TYR A 124 27.32 -3.88 20.74
N VAL A 125 27.28 -3.63 19.43
CA VAL A 125 28.45 -3.16 18.67
C VAL A 125 28.91 -1.79 19.15
N LYS A 126 27.99 -0.88 19.50
CA LYS A 126 28.33 0.39 20.15
C LYS A 126 29.11 0.17 21.45
N PHE A 127 28.61 -0.72 22.31
CA PHE A 127 29.30 -1.07 23.56
C PHE A 127 30.71 -1.62 23.30
N LEU A 128 30.87 -2.55 22.36
CA LEU A 128 32.19 -3.11 22.02
C LEU A 128 33.16 -2.04 21.47
N ALA A 129 32.66 -1.12 20.64
CA ALA A 129 33.45 -0.01 20.13
C ALA A 129 33.92 0.93 21.27
N GLU A 130 33.07 1.19 22.27
CA GLU A 130 33.44 1.96 23.48
C GLU A 130 34.50 1.23 24.33
N GLN A 131 34.57 -0.11 24.26
CA GLN A 131 35.61 -0.93 24.90
C GLN A 131 36.88 -1.08 24.04
N ASN A 132 36.96 -0.41 22.89
CA ASN A 132 38.07 -0.51 21.92
C ASN A 132 38.30 -1.94 21.40
N GLU A 133 37.24 -2.73 21.24
CA GLU A 133 37.35 -4.06 20.64
C GLU A 133 37.77 -3.92 19.14
N PRO A 134 38.80 -4.66 18.67
CA PRO A 134 39.31 -4.51 17.32
C PRO A 134 38.26 -4.76 16.21
N GLY A 135 38.03 -3.74 15.38
CA GLY A 135 37.15 -3.84 14.19
C GLY A 135 35.71 -3.39 14.43
N THR A 136 35.25 -3.26 15.68
CA THR A 136 33.88 -2.80 15.98
C THR A 136 33.63 -1.32 15.74
N THR A 137 34.67 -0.47 15.78
CA THR A 137 34.52 0.97 15.53
C THR A 137 33.97 1.25 14.12
N THR A 138 34.48 0.56 13.10
CA THR A 138 34.02 0.74 11.71
C THR A 138 32.57 0.28 11.55
N ILE A 139 32.22 -0.87 12.13
CA ILE A 139 30.85 -1.41 12.09
C ILE A 139 29.87 -0.45 12.78
N TYR A 140 30.22 0.06 13.97
CA TYR A 140 29.41 1.04 14.68
C TYR A 140 29.21 2.33 13.87
N GLN A 141 30.28 2.86 13.27
CA GLN A 141 30.23 4.09 12.50
C GLN A 141 29.33 3.97 11.27
N ASP A 142 29.33 2.81 10.61
CA ASP A 142 28.45 2.51 9.48
C ASP A 142 26.98 2.47 9.93
N LEU A 143 26.66 1.62 10.91
CA LEU A 143 25.29 1.47 11.42
C LEU A 143 24.73 2.78 12.00
N ARG A 144 25.58 3.59 12.64
CA ARG A 144 25.17 4.88 13.22
C ARG A 144 24.62 5.86 12.18
N GLN A 145 25.01 5.76 10.91
CA GLN A 145 24.51 6.66 9.84
C GLN A 145 23.00 6.55 9.65
N HIS A 146 22.41 5.40 10.01
CA HIS A 146 20.98 5.13 9.88
C HIS A 146 20.14 5.65 11.06
N TYR A 147 20.76 6.18 12.12
CA TYR A 147 20.05 6.81 13.23
C TYR A 147 20.05 8.34 13.06
N HIS A 148 18.90 8.99 13.33
CA HIS A 148 18.80 10.45 13.29
C HIS A 148 19.85 11.08 14.23
N GLY A 149 20.87 11.72 13.65
CA GLY A 149 22.04 12.25 14.36
C GLY A 149 23.39 11.60 13.98
N GLY A 150 23.39 10.59 13.10
CA GLY A 150 24.58 10.01 12.47
C GLY A 150 25.20 10.95 11.44
N ARG A 151 25.92 11.98 11.91
CA ARG A 151 26.77 12.90 11.14
C ARG A 151 26.13 13.50 9.87
N LYS A 152 25.75 14.78 9.97
CA LYS A 152 25.99 15.70 8.83
C LYS A 152 27.46 15.56 8.48
N ALA A 153 27.78 15.19 7.24
CA ALA A 153 29.15 15.16 6.75
C ALA A 153 29.82 16.51 7.04
N GLU A 154 30.86 16.50 7.88
CA GLU A 154 31.75 17.63 8.07
C GLU A 154 32.60 17.79 6.80
N GLY A 155 32.03 18.42 5.78
CA GLY A 155 32.79 19.06 4.72
C GLY A 155 33.36 20.38 5.24
N LYS A 156 34.68 20.45 5.42
CA LYS A 156 35.42 21.70 5.63
C LYS A 156 35.20 22.62 4.42
N GLU A 157 34.63 23.80 4.65
CA GLU A 157 35.28 25.11 4.44
C GLU A 157 34.39 26.25 4.95
N LYS A 158 34.95 27.08 5.83
CA LYS A 158 34.33 28.34 6.29
C LYS A 158 34.66 29.45 5.29
N LYS A 159 33.65 30.22 4.85
CA LYS A 159 33.72 31.69 4.74
C LYS A 159 32.33 32.32 4.99
N PRO A 160 32.26 33.57 5.51
CA PRO A 160 31.11 34.10 6.24
C PRO A 160 30.18 35.03 5.43
N GLY A 161 28.93 35.19 5.93
CA GLY A 161 27.87 36.12 5.47
C GLY A 161 26.82 35.40 4.62
N ASP A 162 25.50 35.49 4.82
CA ASP A 162 24.66 36.50 5.46
C ASP A 162 23.27 35.91 5.83
N LYS A 163 22.50 36.69 6.59
CA LYS A 163 21.30 36.39 7.42
C LYS A 163 20.12 35.59 6.81
N LYS A 164 19.42 34.86 7.69
CA LYS A 164 18.04 34.30 7.59
C LYS A 164 16.98 35.44 7.65
N PRO A 165 15.70 35.27 7.21
CA PRO A 165 14.67 34.55 8.00
C PRO A 165 13.70 33.68 7.14
N GLU A 166 13.40 32.44 7.54
CA GLU A 166 12.12 31.94 8.11
C GLU A 166 11.02 31.53 7.11
N GLY A 167 10.43 30.34 7.35
CA GLY A 167 9.05 30.04 6.97
C GLY A 167 8.78 28.67 6.33
N LYS A 168 8.14 27.80 7.13
CA LYS A 168 7.13 26.76 6.80
C LYS A 168 7.51 25.30 7.07
N LYS A 169 6.72 24.72 7.98
CA LYS A 169 6.54 23.27 8.23
C LYS A 169 6.03 22.56 6.97
N PRO A 170 6.23 21.25 6.87
CA PRO A 170 5.23 20.39 6.25
C PRO A 170 4.60 19.48 7.30
N ASP A 171 3.27 19.59 7.39
CA ASP A 171 2.38 18.63 8.01
C ASP A 171 2.23 17.36 7.15
N ASP A 172 1.73 16.33 7.85
CA ASP A 172 0.98 15.17 7.39
C ASP A 172 1.69 13.95 6.79
N LYS A 173 1.77 12.95 7.68
CA LYS A 173 1.81 11.52 7.39
C LYS A 173 0.67 11.16 6.43
N LYS A 174 1.02 10.90 5.17
CA LYS A 174 0.12 10.26 4.20
C LYS A 174 -0.19 8.83 4.68
N LYS A 175 -1.45 8.55 5.05
CA LYS A 175 -1.96 7.18 5.16
C LYS A 175 -1.89 6.50 3.78
N PRO A 176 -1.76 5.16 3.71
CA PRO A 176 -1.92 4.45 2.44
C PRO A 176 -3.35 4.66 1.93
N ASP A 177 -3.45 5.41 0.84
CA ASP A 177 -4.67 5.74 0.13
C ASP A 177 -5.08 4.54 -0.72
N ASN A 178 -5.87 3.65 -0.13
CA ASN A 178 -6.38 2.44 -0.78
C ASN A 178 -7.79 2.63 -1.38
N GLY A 179 -8.28 3.87 -1.51
CA GLY A 179 -9.57 4.16 -2.15
C GLY A 179 -9.54 5.57 -2.73
N GLY A 180 -9.69 5.69 -4.05
CA GLY A 180 -9.76 6.99 -4.72
C GLY A 180 -10.92 7.84 -4.20
N PRO A 181 -10.93 9.15 -4.50
CA PRO A 181 -12.00 10.05 -4.04
C PRO A 181 -13.37 9.57 -4.57
N ASP A 182 -14.37 9.59 -3.68
CA ASP A 182 -15.74 9.20 -4.01
C ASP A 182 -16.36 10.16 -5.04
N ILE A 183 -17.12 9.60 -5.98
CA ILE A 183 -17.96 10.40 -6.87
C ILE A 183 -19.16 10.94 -6.06
N HIS A 184 -19.16 12.23 -5.74
CA HIS A 184 -20.33 12.90 -5.18
C HIS A 184 -21.44 13.03 -6.23
N LEU A 185 -22.61 12.45 -5.94
CA LEU A 185 -23.82 12.76 -6.70
C LEU A 185 -24.19 14.24 -6.49
N PRO A 186 -24.65 14.95 -7.53
CA PRO A 186 -25.21 16.29 -7.36
C PRO A 186 -26.38 16.23 -6.37
N GLU A 187 -26.44 17.18 -5.44
CA GLU A 187 -27.59 17.36 -4.56
C GLU A 187 -28.76 17.92 -5.39
N GLU A 188 -29.95 17.33 -5.23
CA GLU A 188 -31.20 17.78 -5.86
C GLU A 188 -31.73 19.07 -5.23
#